data_AF-A0A7V6NJA8-F1
#
_entry.id   AF-A0A7V6NJA8-F1
#
_cell.length_a   1.000
_cell.length_b   1.000
_cell.length_c   1.000
_cell.angle_alpha   90.00
_cell.angle_beta   90.00
_cell.angle_gamma   90.00
#
_symmetry.space_group_name_H-M   'P 1'
#
loop_
_entity.id
_entity.type
_entity.pdbx_description
1 polymer ?
#
loop_
_entity_poly.entity_id
_entity_poly.type
_entity_poly.pdbx_seq_one_letter_code
_entity_poly.pdbx_strand_id
1 'polypeptide(L)'
;MDYLEGFLIGPVWTDTDYETRRHTAVHFFVAALVGIYYIFLQIFPDRQKLIDSIPWPYSLVIFISLMLITPLIACFYYRIPIYVRPLILCLYVFKFLMGFWLLLQLTLPLYVLKTEGLQEYIFEEVNKNIETAINWFNFLGYLFSMVLGIIAGGLWLVLRFVLIMLIVIAIPLAVFIIIKLLQYGLDSVVARFFSKNKQVY
;
A
#
# COMPACT_ATOMS: atom_id res chain seq x y z
N MET A 1 -17.77 -5.51 15.22
CA MET A 1 -18.16 -5.48 13.79
C MET A 1 -18.05 -4.04 13.29
N ASP A 2 -18.54 -3.10 14.08
CA ASP A 2 -18.60 -1.65 13.84
C ASP A 2 -17.31 -1.02 13.30
N TYR A 3 -16.15 -1.36 13.87
CA TYR A 3 -14.87 -0.83 13.36
C TYR A 3 -14.55 -1.27 11.92
N LEU A 4 -14.75 -2.55 11.59
CA LEU A 4 -14.47 -3.08 10.26
C LEU A 4 -15.45 -2.51 9.23
N GLU A 5 -16.70 -2.30 9.64
CA GLU A 5 -17.71 -1.63 8.83
C GLU A 5 -17.30 -0.20 8.51
N GLY A 6 -16.91 0.59 9.52
CA GLY A 6 -16.39 1.95 9.32
C GLY A 6 -15.09 2.00 8.50
N PHE A 7 -14.19 1.03 8.68
CA PHE A 7 -12.94 0.95 7.92
C PHE A 7 -13.15 0.67 6.43
N LEU A 8 -14.09 -0.23 6.11
CA LEU A 8 -14.33 -0.74 4.76
C LEU A 8 -15.38 0.08 3.99
N ILE A 9 -16.53 0.34 4.61
CA ILE A 9 -17.67 1.05 4.00
C ILE A 9 -17.49 2.56 4.09
N GLY A 10 -16.87 3.04 5.17
CA GLY A 10 -16.62 4.46 5.38
C GLY A 10 -17.72 5.18 6.16
N PRO A 11 -17.43 6.43 6.58
CA PRO A 11 -18.26 7.18 7.53
C PRO A 11 -19.59 7.67 6.94
N VAL A 12 -19.69 7.82 5.61
CA VAL A 12 -20.91 8.33 4.95
C VAL A 12 -22.13 7.43 5.24
N TRP A 13 -21.91 6.13 5.35
CA TRP A 13 -22.97 5.15 5.52
C TRP A 13 -23.04 4.57 6.92
N THR A 14 -21.97 4.65 7.72
CA THR A 14 -21.86 3.97 9.01
C THR A 14 -21.67 4.97 10.16
N ASP A 15 -22.62 5.00 11.08
CA ASP A 15 -22.60 5.84 12.30
C ASP A 15 -21.77 5.14 13.38
N THR A 16 -20.47 4.93 13.11
CA THR A 16 -19.58 4.13 13.96
C THR A 16 -18.46 4.99 14.56
N ASP A 17 -17.91 4.54 15.69
CA ASP A 17 -16.74 5.09 16.40
C ASP A 17 -15.47 5.29 15.52
N TYR A 18 -15.52 4.89 14.26
CA TYR A 18 -14.51 5.22 13.27
C TYR A 18 -14.35 6.72 13.02
N GLU A 19 -15.41 7.53 13.25
CA GLU A 19 -15.31 9.00 13.22
C GLU A 19 -14.50 9.55 14.41
N THR A 20 -14.57 8.92 15.58
CA THR A 20 -13.99 9.43 16.83
C THR A 20 -12.54 8.97 17.05
N ARG A 21 -12.13 7.80 16.53
CA ARG A 21 -10.74 7.28 16.65
C ARG A 21 -10.12 6.95 15.30
N ARG A 22 -9.14 7.77 14.86
CA ARG A 22 -8.37 7.53 13.64
C ARG A 22 -7.32 6.43 13.86
N HIS A 23 -7.57 5.24 13.33
CA HIS A 23 -6.62 4.12 13.37
C HIS A 23 -5.66 4.11 12.17
N THR A 24 -4.77 5.11 12.12
CA THR A 24 -3.73 5.26 11.07
C THR A 24 -2.78 4.06 11.03
N ALA A 25 -2.51 3.42 12.16
CA ALA A 25 -1.64 2.26 12.26
C ALA A 25 -2.10 1.07 11.37
N VAL A 26 -3.41 0.84 11.23
CA VAL A 26 -3.93 -0.24 10.37
C VAL A 26 -3.67 0.05 8.90
N HIS A 27 -3.75 1.31 8.48
CA HIS A 27 -3.44 1.71 7.10
C HIS A 27 -1.97 1.46 6.79
N PHE A 28 -1.10 1.85 7.70
CA PHE A 28 0.34 1.60 7.58
C PHE A 28 0.66 0.11 7.57
N PHE A 29 0.02 -0.68 8.44
CA PHE A 29 0.21 -2.14 8.48
C PHE A 29 -0.19 -2.82 7.17
N VAL A 30 -1.36 -2.49 6.61
CA VAL A 30 -1.81 -3.03 5.33
C VAL A 30 -0.87 -2.61 4.20
N ALA A 31 -0.47 -1.34 4.16
CA ALA A 31 0.49 -0.85 3.16
C ALA A 31 1.84 -1.56 3.26
N ALA A 32 2.32 -1.81 4.49
CA ALA A 32 3.54 -2.55 4.73
C ALA A 32 3.45 -4.01 4.27
N LEU A 33 2.31 -4.69 4.50
CA LEU A 33 2.09 -6.04 3.97
C LEU A 33 2.15 -6.08 2.44
N VAL A 34 1.55 -5.10 1.76
CA VAL A 34 1.61 -5.01 0.29
C VAL A 34 3.04 -4.73 -0.18
N GLY A 35 3.77 -3.85 0.51
CA GLY A 35 5.18 -3.58 0.23
C GLY A 35 6.08 -4.81 0.40
N ILE A 36 5.88 -5.58 1.47
CA ILE A 36 6.57 -6.85 1.71
C ILE A 36 6.24 -7.85 0.60
N TYR A 37 4.97 -7.94 0.20
CA TYR A 37 4.55 -8.83 -0.89
C TYR A 37 5.16 -8.41 -2.23
N TYR A 38 5.28 -7.10 -2.51
CA TYR A 38 6.00 -6.58 -3.67
C TYR A 38 7.47 -7.02 -3.67
N ILE A 39 8.19 -6.85 -2.54
CA ILE A 39 9.58 -7.31 -2.41
C ILE A 39 9.67 -8.83 -2.62
N PHE A 40 8.74 -9.59 -2.06
CA PHE A 40 8.68 -11.04 -2.24
C PHE A 40 8.55 -11.42 -3.74
N LEU A 41 7.70 -10.73 -4.49
CA LEU A 41 7.56 -10.96 -5.94
C LEU A 41 8.80 -10.56 -6.75
N GLN A 42 9.58 -9.57 -6.29
CA GLN A 42 10.85 -9.19 -6.91
C GLN A 42 11.95 -10.23 -6.66
N ILE A 43 11.98 -10.85 -5.48
CA ILE A 43 12.95 -11.91 -5.13
C ILE A 43 12.60 -13.23 -5.86
N PHE A 44 11.31 -13.53 -6.02
CA PHE A 44 10.81 -14.75 -6.65
C PHE A 44 10.04 -14.44 -7.94
N PRO A 45 10.74 -14.13 -9.06
CA PRO A 45 10.09 -13.72 -10.31
C PRO A 45 9.13 -14.76 -10.87
N ASP A 46 9.36 -16.06 -10.62
CA ASP A 46 8.42 -17.12 -11.03
C ASP A 46 7.02 -16.97 -10.43
N ARG A 47 6.90 -16.30 -9.27
CA ARG A 47 5.62 -16.02 -8.61
C ARG A 47 4.90 -14.83 -9.21
N GLN A 48 5.56 -14.01 -10.03
CA GLN A 48 4.92 -12.87 -10.72
C GLN A 48 3.84 -13.34 -11.69
N LYS A 49 3.92 -14.57 -12.21
CA LYS A 49 2.86 -15.19 -13.03
C LYS A 49 1.49 -15.24 -12.33
N LEU A 50 1.46 -15.21 -10.99
CA LEU A 50 0.21 -15.08 -10.24
C LEU A 50 -0.50 -13.77 -10.58
N ILE A 51 0.25 -12.68 -10.72
CA ILE A 51 -0.28 -11.35 -11.05
C ILE A 51 -0.89 -11.31 -12.47
N ASP A 52 -0.38 -12.14 -13.38
CA ASP A 52 -0.91 -12.29 -14.74
C ASP A 52 -2.21 -13.09 -14.82
N SER A 53 -2.66 -13.71 -13.71
CA SER A 53 -3.91 -14.50 -13.68
C SER A 53 -5.15 -13.66 -14.01
N ILE A 54 -5.11 -12.36 -13.72
CA ILE A 54 -6.13 -11.39 -14.13
C ILE A 54 -5.42 -10.33 -14.96
N PRO A 55 -5.28 -10.51 -16.27
CA PRO A 55 -4.43 -9.64 -17.07
C PRO A 55 -4.99 -8.22 -17.17
N TRP A 56 -4.10 -7.27 -17.39
CA TRP A 56 -4.49 -5.93 -17.83
C TRP A 56 -5.17 -6.00 -19.22
N PRO A 57 -6.28 -5.28 -19.49
CA PRO A 57 -6.95 -4.29 -18.65
C PRO A 57 -8.12 -4.84 -17.81
N TYR A 58 -8.33 -6.16 -17.75
CA TYR A 58 -9.50 -6.75 -17.05
C TYR A 58 -9.49 -6.45 -15.55
N SER A 59 -8.33 -6.48 -14.90
CA SER A 59 -8.16 -6.08 -13.50
C SER A 59 -8.66 -4.66 -13.23
N LEU A 60 -8.42 -3.73 -14.17
CA LEU A 60 -8.90 -2.34 -14.09
C LEU A 60 -10.42 -2.28 -14.18
N VAL A 61 -10.99 -2.97 -15.17
CA VAL A 61 -12.44 -3.00 -15.38
C VAL A 61 -13.15 -3.59 -14.16
N ILE A 62 -12.63 -4.67 -13.58
CA ILE A 62 -13.17 -5.28 -12.36
C ILE A 62 -13.09 -4.28 -11.20
N PHE A 63 -11.95 -3.64 -10.98
CA PHE A 63 -11.78 -2.67 -9.90
C PHE A 63 -12.71 -1.47 -10.04
N ILE A 64 -12.82 -0.88 -11.25
CA ILE A 64 -13.74 0.24 -11.52
C ILE A 64 -15.19 -0.20 -11.27
N SER A 65 -15.57 -1.39 -11.75
CA SER A 65 -16.92 -1.93 -11.52
C SER A 65 -17.21 -2.07 -10.03
N LEU A 66 -16.27 -2.58 -9.24
CA LEU A 66 -16.40 -2.67 -7.79
C LEU A 66 -16.50 -1.29 -7.13
N MET A 67 -15.72 -0.31 -7.57
CA MET A 67 -15.77 1.07 -7.08
C MET A 67 -17.14 1.73 -7.34
N LEU A 68 -17.79 1.42 -8.46
CA LEU A 68 -19.12 1.95 -8.80
C LEU A 68 -20.27 1.22 -8.11
N ILE A 69 -20.15 -0.10 -7.94
CA ILE A 69 -21.20 -0.93 -7.34
C ILE A 69 -21.21 -0.80 -5.81
N THR A 70 -20.05 -0.68 -5.16
CA THR A 70 -19.98 -0.66 -3.68
C THR A 70 -20.79 0.45 -3.01
N PRO A 71 -20.81 1.71 -3.49
CA PRO A 71 -21.66 2.76 -2.95
C PRO A 71 -23.16 2.45 -3.04
N LEU A 72 -23.59 1.79 -4.12
CA LEU A 72 -24.99 1.40 -4.30
C LEU A 72 -25.39 0.33 -3.29
N ILE A 73 -24.51 -0.64 -3.03
CA ILE A 73 -24.73 -1.67 -2.02
C ILE A 73 -24.77 -1.04 -0.62
N ALA A 74 -23.92 -0.05 -0.35
CA ALA A 74 -23.84 0.63 0.94
C ALA A 74 -25.18 1.26 1.36
N CYS A 75 -25.94 1.80 0.40
CA CYS A 75 -27.27 2.38 0.62
C CYS A 75 -28.24 1.41 1.31
N PHE A 76 -28.10 0.11 1.03
CA PHE A 76 -28.98 -0.93 1.55
C PHE A 76 -28.37 -1.71 2.71
N TYR A 77 -27.11 -1.45 3.07
CA TYR A 77 -26.34 -2.26 4.03
C TYR A 77 -27.07 -2.51 5.35
N TYR A 78 -27.64 -1.47 5.95
CA TYR A 78 -28.37 -1.60 7.22
C TYR A 78 -29.76 -2.24 7.11
N ARG A 79 -30.33 -2.28 5.89
CA ARG A 79 -31.62 -2.95 5.62
C ARG A 79 -31.44 -4.45 5.38
N ILE A 80 -30.21 -4.90 5.16
CA ILE A 80 -29.89 -6.28 4.85
C ILE A 80 -29.72 -7.09 6.15
N PRO A 81 -30.16 -8.37 6.18
CA PRO A 81 -30.02 -9.23 7.35
C PRO A 81 -28.57 -9.39 7.80
N ILE A 82 -28.35 -9.51 9.10
CA ILE A 82 -27.01 -9.54 9.71
C ILE A 82 -26.11 -10.66 9.18
N TYR A 83 -26.68 -11.80 8.77
CA TYR A 83 -25.94 -12.94 8.22
C TYR A 83 -25.40 -12.69 6.79
N VAL A 84 -25.97 -11.74 6.04
CA VAL A 84 -25.49 -11.38 4.69
C VAL A 84 -24.42 -10.29 4.75
N ARG A 85 -24.38 -9.49 5.83
CA ARG A 85 -23.41 -8.39 6.01
C ARG A 85 -21.94 -8.82 5.87
N PRO A 86 -21.48 -9.96 6.42
CA PRO A 86 -20.11 -10.43 6.21
C PRO A 86 -19.77 -10.63 4.73
N LEU A 87 -20.72 -11.09 3.91
CA LEU A 87 -20.50 -11.29 2.47
C LEU A 87 -20.29 -9.94 1.76
N ILE A 88 -21.03 -8.90 2.16
CA ILE A 88 -20.83 -7.54 1.65
C ILE A 88 -19.45 -7.02 2.08
N LEU A 89 -19.05 -7.21 3.34
CA LEU A 89 -17.73 -6.81 3.80
C LEU A 89 -16.61 -7.54 3.03
N CYS A 90 -16.78 -8.82 2.69
CA CYS A 90 -15.86 -9.54 1.82
C CYS A 90 -15.74 -8.89 0.44
N LEU A 91 -16.84 -8.39 -0.14
CA LEU A 91 -16.81 -7.66 -1.41
C LEU A 91 -16.00 -6.35 -1.30
N TYR A 92 -16.12 -5.64 -0.17
CA TYR A 92 -15.28 -4.46 0.10
C TYR A 92 -13.80 -4.81 0.26
N VAL A 93 -13.47 -5.89 0.99
CA VAL A 93 -12.10 -6.39 1.09
C VAL A 93 -11.56 -6.73 -0.29
N PHE A 94 -12.35 -7.43 -1.11
CA PHE A 94 -11.98 -7.79 -2.48
C PHE A 94 -11.72 -6.56 -3.36
N LYS A 95 -12.49 -5.49 -3.21
CA LYS A 95 -12.23 -4.20 -3.87
C LYS A 95 -10.85 -3.64 -3.52
N PHE A 96 -10.49 -3.61 -2.24
CA PHE A 96 -9.16 -3.14 -1.83
C PHE A 96 -8.05 -4.07 -2.33
N LEU A 97 -8.25 -5.39 -2.30
CA LEU A 97 -7.33 -6.36 -2.87
C LEU A 97 -7.12 -6.13 -4.37
N MET A 98 -8.18 -5.87 -5.14
CA MET A 98 -8.09 -5.53 -6.57
C MET A 98 -7.37 -4.21 -6.81
N GLY A 99 -7.55 -3.20 -5.95
CA GLY A 99 -6.79 -1.96 -6.01
C GLY A 99 -5.28 -2.18 -5.80
N PHE A 100 -4.90 -3.02 -4.83
CA PHE A 100 -3.50 -3.40 -4.63
C PHE A 100 -2.96 -4.31 -5.75
N TRP A 101 -3.80 -5.19 -6.30
CA TRP A 101 -3.44 -6.01 -7.45
C TRP A 101 -3.05 -5.16 -8.66
N LEU A 102 -3.84 -4.14 -8.95
CA LEU A 102 -3.54 -3.14 -9.97
C LEU A 102 -2.24 -2.39 -9.71
N LEU A 103 -2.02 -1.99 -8.45
CA LEU A 103 -0.76 -1.35 -8.07
C LEU A 103 0.43 -2.25 -8.42
N LEU A 104 0.39 -3.52 -8.05
CA LEU A 104 1.47 -4.47 -8.34
C LEU A 104 1.65 -4.67 -9.85
N GLN A 105 0.57 -4.79 -10.63
CA GLN A 105 0.65 -4.89 -12.09
C GLN A 105 1.34 -3.69 -12.73
N LEU A 106 1.10 -2.49 -12.21
CA LEU A 106 1.70 -1.27 -12.73
C LEU A 106 3.14 -1.09 -12.27
N THR A 107 3.50 -1.51 -11.06
CA THR A 107 4.84 -1.25 -10.48
C THR A 107 5.87 -2.33 -10.75
N LEU A 108 5.48 -3.60 -10.78
CA LEU A 108 6.39 -4.72 -11.07
C LEU A 108 7.19 -4.55 -12.37
N PRO A 109 6.61 -4.12 -13.51
CA PRO A 109 7.39 -3.95 -14.74
C PRO A 109 8.32 -2.71 -14.72
N LEU A 110 8.12 -1.76 -13.81
CA LEU A 110 8.95 -0.54 -13.74
C LEU A 110 10.35 -0.80 -13.19
N TYR A 111 10.49 -1.86 -12.40
CA TYR A 111 11.76 -2.22 -11.78
C TYR A 111 11.87 -3.74 -11.71
N VAL A 112 12.91 -4.31 -12.30
CA VAL A 112 13.20 -5.75 -12.22
C VAL A 112 14.48 -5.91 -11.43
N LEU A 113 14.38 -6.54 -10.26
CA LEU A 113 15.55 -6.86 -9.45
C LEU A 113 16.37 -7.95 -10.14
N LYS A 114 17.60 -7.63 -10.53
CA LYS A 114 18.57 -8.65 -10.94
C LYS A 114 19.12 -9.33 -9.69
N THR A 115 18.72 -10.57 -9.47
CA THR A 115 19.17 -11.37 -8.32
C THR A 115 20.54 -12.01 -8.56
N GLU A 116 20.93 -12.18 -9.83
CA GLU A 116 22.27 -12.61 -10.23
C GLU A 116 23.31 -11.57 -9.80
N GLY A 117 24.31 -12.00 -9.02
CA GLY A 117 25.37 -11.13 -8.51
C GLY A 117 24.92 -10.16 -7.41
N LEU A 118 23.70 -10.27 -6.87
CA LEU A 118 23.19 -9.34 -5.87
C LEU A 118 24.08 -9.27 -4.61
N GLN A 119 24.61 -10.42 -4.17
CA GLN A 119 25.53 -10.48 -3.03
C GLN A 119 26.82 -9.71 -3.32
N GLU A 120 27.43 -9.93 -4.48
CA GLU A 120 28.66 -9.25 -4.89
C GLU A 120 28.42 -7.74 -5.02
N TYR A 121 27.34 -7.34 -5.68
CA TYR A 121 26.92 -5.94 -5.77
C TYR A 121 26.75 -5.29 -4.38
N ILE A 122 26.15 -5.99 -3.41
CA ILE A 122 26.01 -5.47 -2.04
C ILE A 122 27.40 -5.28 -1.40
N PHE A 123 28.31 -6.24 -1.55
CA PHE A 123 29.66 -6.10 -0.98
C PHE A 123 30.46 -4.97 -1.62
N GLU A 124 30.41 -4.84 -2.94
CA GLU A 124 31.04 -3.73 -3.66
C GLU A 124 30.48 -2.38 -3.21
N GLU A 125 29.16 -2.28 -3.11
CA GLU A 125 28.49 -1.05 -2.68
C GLU A 125 28.81 -0.71 -1.21
N VAL A 126 28.91 -1.71 -0.32
CA VAL A 126 29.38 -1.52 1.07
C VAL A 126 30.80 -0.97 1.07
N ASN A 127 31.73 -1.62 0.35
CA ASN A 127 33.13 -1.24 0.30
C ASN A 127 33.30 0.18 -0.25
N LYS A 128 32.62 0.50 -1.34
CA LYS A 128 32.63 1.83 -1.96
C LYS A 128 32.10 2.92 -1.02
N ASN A 129 31.04 2.63 -0.26
CA ASN A 129 30.49 3.58 0.70
C ASN A 129 31.45 3.81 1.87
N ILE A 130 32.09 2.76 2.39
CA ILE A 130 33.12 2.87 3.43
C ILE A 130 34.30 3.68 2.92
N GLU A 131 34.82 3.38 1.73
CA GLU A 131 35.95 4.11 1.14
C GLU A 131 35.63 5.60 0.93
N THR A 132 34.43 5.89 0.42
CA THR A 132 33.94 7.27 0.26
C THR A 132 33.88 8.00 1.61
N ALA A 133 33.38 7.32 2.65
CA ALA A 133 33.30 7.90 3.99
C ALA A 133 34.68 8.08 4.64
N ILE A 134 35.63 7.15 4.46
CA ILE A 134 37.03 7.31 4.90
C ILE A 134 37.61 8.57 4.25
N ASN A 135 37.37 8.76 2.94
CA ASN A 135 37.86 9.92 2.22
C ASN A 135 37.33 11.25 2.75
N TRP A 136 36.12 11.30 3.30
CA TRP A 136 35.58 12.49 3.96
C TRP A 136 36.34 12.87 5.23
N PHE A 137 36.95 11.89 5.90
CA PHE A 137 37.66 12.07 7.17
C PHE A 137 39.18 12.09 7.04
N ASN A 138 39.75 11.98 5.83
CA ASN A 138 41.20 11.89 5.58
C ASN A 138 42.06 12.98 6.27
N PHE A 139 41.46 14.10 6.69
CA PHE A 139 42.12 15.18 7.43
C PHE A 139 42.43 14.84 8.90
N LEU A 140 41.87 13.77 9.47
CA LEU A 140 41.99 13.39 10.90
C LEU A 140 43.14 12.42 11.19
N GLY A 141 43.92 12.05 10.18
CA GLY A 141 44.97 11.02 10.27
C GLY A 141 44.43 9.60 10.06
N TYR A 142 45.31 8.68 9.65
CA TYR A 142 44.94 7.38 9.07
C TYR A 142 44.01 6.54 9.97
N LEU A 143 44.35 6.39 11.25
CA LEU A 143 43.62 5.52 12.17
C LEU A 143 42.22 6.08 12.51
N PHE A 144 42.12 7.39 12.74
CA PHE A 144 40.82 8.05 12.98
C PHE A 144 39.94 8.09 11.73
N SER A 145 40.52 8.30 10.54
CA SER A 145 39.79 8.32 9.28
C SER A 145 39.15 6.96 8.98
N MET A 146 39.88 5.86 9.22
CA MET A 146 39.33 4.51 9.05
C MET A 146 38.18 4.21 10.01
N VAL A 147 38.34 4.50 11.30
CA VAL A 147 37.31 4.22 12.31
C VAL A 147 36.02 5.02 12.00
N LEU A 148 36.14 6.32 11.77
CA LEU A 148 34.98 7.16 11.46
C LEU A 148 34.37 6.82 10.10
N GLY A 149 35.19 6.50 9.09
CA GLY A 149 34.73 6.09 7.78
C GLY A 149 33.90 4.80 7.81
N ILE A 150 34.33 3.79 8.58
CA ILE A 150 33.55 2.55 8.77
C ILE A 150 32.21 2.85 9.45
N ILE A 151 32.21 3.63 10.53
CA ILE A 151 30.99 3.98 11.27
C ILE A 151 30.02 4.78 10.40
N ALA A 152 30.51 5.83 9.73
CA ALA A 152 29.70 6.71 8.90
C ALA A 152 29.21 5.99 7.63
N GLY A 153 30.07 5.22 6.97
CA GLY A 153 29.71 4.41 5.80
C GLY A 153 28.67 3.34 6.15
N GLY A 154 28.83 2.66 7.28
CA GLY A 154 27.83 1.71 7.80
C GLY A 154 26.50 2.38 8.12
N LEU A 155 26.51 3.52 8.82
CA LEU A 155 25.30 4.29 9.15
C LEU A 155 24.59 4.79 7.90
N TRP A 156 25.34 5.26 6.90
CA TRP A 156 24.81 5.72 5.62
C TRP A 156 24.09 4.60 4.86
N LEU A 157 24.67 3.40 4.84
CA LEU A 157 24.06 2.23 4.21
C LEU A 157 22.75 1.83 4.90
N VAL A 158 22.73 1.80 6.23
CA VAL A 158 21.51 1.54 7.02
C VAL A 158 20.44 2.60 6.71
N LEU A 159 20.82 3.88 6.67
CA LEU A 159 19.89 4.97 6.36
C LEU A 159 19.29 4.81 4.95
N ARG A 160 20.11 4.46 3.96
CA ARG A 160 19.64 4.19 2.58
C ARG A 160 18.66 3.03 2.53
N PHE A 161 18.94 1.94 3.25
CA PHE A 161 18.03 0.80 3.31
C PHE A 161 16.68 1.15 3.96
N VAL A 162 16.71 1.89 5.07
CA VAL A 162 15.50 2.40 5.73
C VAL A 162 14.70 3.29 4.77
N LEU A 163 15.36 4.16 4.02
CA LEU A 163 14.70 5.04 3.05
C LEU A 163 14.01 4.25 1.93
N ILE A 164 14.67 3.21 1.39
CA ILE A 164 14.05 2.32 0.39
C ILE A 164 12.82 1.63 0.99
N MET A 165 12.92 1.08 2.20
CA MET A 165 11.78 0.46 2.89
C MET A 165 10.63 1.44 3.09
N LEU A 166 10.92 2.68 3.48
CA LEU A 166 9.90 3.73 3.61
C LEU A 166 9.21 4.02 2.28
N ILE A 167 9.93 4.11 1.16
CA ILE A 167 9.34 4.32 -0.17
C ILE A 167 8.43 3.14 -0.55
N VAL A 168 8.89 1.91 -0.33
CA VAL A 168 8.13 0.69 -0.65
C VAL A 168 6.82 0.61 0.14
N ILE A 169 6.76 1.17 1.35
CA ILE A 169 5.53 1.25 2.16
C ILE A 169 4.69 2.48 1.77
N ALA A 170 5.33 3.62 1.49
CA ALA A 170 4.66 4.87 1.18
C ALA A 170 3.82 4.79 -0.10
N ILE A 171 4.28 4.06 -1.13
CA ILE A 171 3.54 3.91 -2.40
C ILE A 171 2.19 3.19 -2.19
N PRO A 172 2.14 1.96 -1.61
CA PRO A 172 0.87 1.32 -1.27
C PRO A 172 -0.02 2.15 -0.35
N LEU A 173 0.58 2.87 0.61
CA LEU A 173 -0.17 3.73 1.51
C LEU A 173 -0.86 4.87 0.76
N ALA A 174 -0.14 5.54 -0.14
CA ALA A 174 -0.70 6.61 -0.97
C ALA A 174 -1.85 6.10 -1.84
N VAL A 175 -1.69 4.94 -2.47
CA VAL A 175 -2.74 4.30 -3.27
C VAL A 175 -3.95 3.95 -2.42
N PHE A 176 -3.75 3.40 -1.23
CA PHE A 176 -4.83 3.09 -0.30
C PHE A 176 -5.64 4.34 0.09
N ILE A 177 -4.94 5.45 0.36
CA ILE A 177 -5.57 6.75 0.64
C ILE A 177 -6.38 7.24 -0.56
N ILE A 178 -5.82 7.15 -1.78
CA ILE A 178 -6.53 7.54 -3.02
C ILE A 178 -7.80 6.73 -3.21
N ILE A 179 -7.75 5.40 -3.03
CA ILE A 179 -8.94 4.53 -3.14
C ILE A 179 -10.01 4.96 -2.14
N LYS A 180 -9.63 5.21 -0.88
CA LYS A 180 -10.58 5.69 0.14
C LYS A 180 -11.16 7.06 -0.17
N LEU A 181 -10.36 7.99 -0.69
CA LEU A 181 -10.83 9.32 -1.11
C LEU A 181 -11.83 9.22 -2.26
N LEU A 182 -11.54 8.38 -3.27
CA LEU A 182 -12.45 8.14 -4.38
C LEU A 182 -13.76 7.51 -3.90
N GLN A 183 -13.68 6.53 -3.00
CA GLN A 183 -14.85 5.91 -2.38
C GLN A 183 -15.69 6.95 -1.65
N TYR A 184 -15.08 7.76 -0.77
CA TYR A 184 -15.78 8.82 -0.04
C TYR A 184 -16.48 9.81 -0.99
N GLY A 185 -15.83 10.19 -2.09
CA GLY A 185 -16.41 11.04 -3.12
C GLY A 185 -17.64 10.40 -3.78
N LEU A 186 -17.54 9.14 -4.22
CA LEU A 186 -18.65 8.41 -4.83
C LEU A 186 -19.81 8.20 -3.85
N ASP A 187 -19.51 7.80 -2.62
CA ASP A 187 -20.48 7.61 -1.54
C ASP A 187 -21.25 8.91 -1.26
N SER A 188 -20.54 10.04 -1.18
CA SER A 188 -21.16 11.35 -0.98
C SER A 188 -22.10 11.75 -2.12
N VAL A 189 -21.73 11.45 -3.36
CA VAL A 189 -22.59 11.70 -4.53
C VAL A 189 -23.85 10.84 -4.46
N VAL A 190 -23.70 9.54 -4.21
CA VAL A 190 -24.82 8.60 -4.12
C VAL A 190 -25.75 8.97 -2.95
N ALA A 191 -25.21 9.29 -1.77
CA ALA A 191 -25.98 9.73 -0.62
C ALA A 191 -26.81 10.99 -0.91
N ARG A 192 -26.25 11.96 -1.66
CA ARG A 192 -27.00 13.16 -2.10
C ARG A 192 -28.16 12.81 -3.04
N PHE A 193 -27.98 11.88 -3.97
CA PHE A 193 -29.06 11.45 -4.86
C PHE A 193 -30.20 10.76 -4.09
N PHE A 194 -29.88 9.87 -3.16
CA PHE A 194 -30.89 9.13 -2.39
C PHE A 194 -31.57 9.97 -1.30
N SER A 195 -30.88 10.93 -0.69
CA SER A 195 -31.47 11.84 0.31
C SER A 195 -32.43 12.85 -0.32
N LYS A 196 -32.15 13.34 -1.53
CA LYS A 196 -33.04 14.24 -2.27
C LYS A 196 -34.40 13.60 -2.59
N ASN A 197 -34.43 12.28 -2.82
CA ASN A 197 -35.67 11.53 -3.05
C ASN A 197 -36.51 11.27 -1.78
N LYS A 198 -35.96 11.48 -0.58
CA LYS A 198 -36.72 11.32 0.69
C LYS A 198 -37.58 12.53 1.05
N GLN A 199 -37.38 13.69 0.42
CA GLN A 199 -38.15 14.91 0.72
C GLN A 199 -39.44 15.06 -0.11
N VAL A 200 -39.84 14.04 -0.86
CA VAL A 200 -41.00 14.08 -1.77
C VAL A 200 -42.18 13.21 -1.26
N TYR A 201 -42.13 12.74 -0.02
CA TYR A 201 -43.24 12.02 0.62
C TYR A 201 -43.59 12.64 1.96
#